data_AF-A0A0J6BEV8-F1
#
_entry.id   AF-A0A0J6BEV8-F1
#
_cell.length_a   1.000
_cell.length_b   1.000
_cell.length_c   1.000
_cell.angle_alpha   90.00
_cell.angle_beta   90.00
_cell.angle_gamma   90.00
#
_symmetry.space_group_name_H-M   'P 1'
#
loop_
_entity.id
_entity.type
_entity.pdbx_description
1 polymer ?
#
loop_
_entity_poly.entity_id
_entity_poly.type
_entity_poly.pdbx_seq_one_letter_code
_entity_poly.pdbx_strand_id
1 'polypeptide(L)' 'MSPAPVVVGSRGGTIHQLQASRGELFQVCFNGRCLYCDSLHVGLAHLSRMERQPRPPAVQPLGGSRAA' A
#
# COMPACT_ATOMS: atom_id res chain seq x y z
N MET A 1 13.76 -10.96 6.54
CA MET A 1 12.92 -11.32 5.37
C MET A 1 11.51 -10.90 5.71
N SER A 2 10.86 -10.05 4.89
CA SER A 2 9.43 -9.77 5.11
C SER A 2 8.63 -11.04 4.85
N PRO A 3 7.62 -11.36 5.67
CA PRO A 3 6.76 -12.49 5.42
C PRO A 3 6.12 -12.37 4.03
N ALA A 4 5.96 -13.51 3.35
CA ALA A 4 5.27 -13.55 2.07
C ALA A 4 3.87 -12.91 2.19
N PRO A 5 3.40 -12.20 1.15
CA PRO A 5 2.07 -11.60 1.19
C PRO A 5 1.02 -12.70 1.32
N VAL A 6 0.06 -12.49 2.22
CA VAL A 6 -1.11 -13.37 2.39
C VAL A 6 -2.15 -13.13 1.28
N VAL A 7 -2.13 -11.93 0.68
CA VAL A 7 -2.96 -11.58 -0.47
C VAL A 7 -2.14 -10.78 -1.47
N VAL A 8 -2.32 -11.10 -2.76
CA VAL A 8 -1.84 -10.28 -3.87
C VAL A 8 -3.07 -9.85 -4.68
N GLY A 9 -3.26 -8.54 -4.78
CA GLY A 9 -4.33 -7.91 -5.55
C GLY A 9 -4.08 -7.99 -7.05
N SER A 10 -5.17 -7.80 -7.80
CA SER A 10 -5.19 -7.92 -9.27
C SER A 10 -4.25 -6.95 -9.99
N ARG A 11 -3.88 -5.83 -9.35
CA ARG A 11 -2.96 -4.84 -9.90
C ARG A 11 -1.58 -4.89 -9.23
N GLY A 12 -1.30 -5.93 -8.45
CA GLY A 12 -0.02 -6.14 -7.78
C GLY A 12 0.11 -5.42 -6.44
N GLY A 13 -0.97 -4.91 -5.84
CA GLY A 13 -0.92 -4.53 -4.44
C GLY A 13 -0.88 -5.76 -3.53
N THR A 14 -0.36 -5.62 -2.33
CA THR A 14 -0.12 -6.76 -1.43
C THR A 14 -0.69 -6.51 -0.05
N ILE A 15 -1.05 -7.60 0.64
CA ILE A 15 -1.35 -7.60 2.07
C ILE A 15 -0.37 -8.56 2.75
N HIS A 16 0.34 -8.07 3.76
CA HIS A 16 1.22 -8.87 4.59
C HIS A 16 0.64 -8.96 6.00
N GLN A 17 0.59 -10.16 6.57
CA GLN A 17 0.29 -10.32 7.98
C GLN A 17 1.57 -10.10 8.78
N LEU A 18 1.51 -9.21 9.75
CA LEU A 18 2.61 -8.85 10.64
C LEU A 18 2.35 -9.39 12.04
N GLN A 19 3.42 -9.76 12.74
CA GLN A 19 3.34 -10.05 14.17
C GLN A 19 3.14 -8.74 14.92
N ALA A 20 2.00 -8.63 15.61
CA ALA A 20 1.72 -7.57 16.55
C ALA A 20 1.88 -8.06 17.98
N SER A 21 2.16 -7.15 18.90
CA SER A 21 2.21 -7.45 20.34
C SER A 21 0.85 -7.84 20.91
N ARG A 22 -0.25 -7.45 20.25
CA ARG A 22 -1.64 -7.89 20.51
C ARG A 22 -2.44 -7.94 19.22
N GLY A 23 -3.27 -8.97 19.09
CA GLY A 23 -4.20 -9.12 17.96
C GLY A 23 -3.49 -9.43 16.64
N GLU A 24 -4.18 -9.14 15.54
CA GLU A 24 -3.64 -9.26 14.20
C GLU A 24 -3.34 -7.88 13.61
N LEU A 25 -2.26 -7.79 12.82
CA LEU A 25 -1.91 -6.57 12.10
C LEU A 25 -1.62 -6.93 10.65
N PHE A 26 -2.28 -6.24 9.74
CA PHE A 26 -2.14 -6.43 8.31
C PHE A 26 -1.60 -5.15 7.68
N GLN A 27 -0.51 -5.27 6.94
CA GLN A 27 0.06 -4.19 6.15
C GLN A 27 -0.41 -4.31 4.71
N VAL A 28 -1.16 -3.32 4.23
CA VAL A 28 -1.64 -3.24 2.84
C VAL A 28 -0.77 -2.26 2.09
N CYS A 29 -0.13 -2.68 0.99
CA CYS A 29 0.75 -1.85 0.19
C CYS A 29 0.33 -1.84 -1.29
N PHE A 30 0.30 -0.66 -1.91
CA PHE A 30 0.09 -0.52 -3.35
C PHE A 30 0.73 0.78 -3.86
N ASN A 31 1.49 0.71 -4.96
CA ASN A 31 2.15 1.86 -5.61
C ASN A 31 2.94 2.76 -4.64
N GLY A 32 3.71 2.16 -3.72
CA GLY A 32 4.54 2.89 -2.75
C GLY A 32 3.78 3.51 -1.58
N ARG A 33 2.46 3.30 -1.49
CA ARG A 33 1.64 3.67 -0.32
C ARG A 33 1.34 2.43 0.49
N CYS A 34 1.55 2.50 1.80
CA CYS A 34 1.20 1.42 2.72
C CYS A 34 0.30 1.94 3.84
N LEU A 35 -0.64 1.11 4.29
CA LEU A 35 -1.51 1.34 5.42
C LEU A 35 -1.62 0.08 6.27
N TYR A 36 -2.04 0.25 7.52
CA TYR A 36 -2.14 -0.85 8.48
C TYR A 36 -3.58 -1.04 8.93
N CYS A 37 -4.02 -2.29 9.02
CA CYS A 37 -5.36 -2.69 9.44
C CYS A 37 -5.27 -3.75 10.54
N ASP A 38 -6.24 -3.78 11.43
CA ASP A 38 -6.42 -4.77 12.50
C ASP A 38 -7.20 -6.02 12.04
N SER A 39 -7.68 -6.04 10.80
CA SER A 39 -8.42 -7.16 10.21
C SER A 39 -8.10 -7.33 8.72
N LEU A 40 -7.99 -8.58 8.27
CA LEU A 40 -7.79 -8.94 6.87
C LEU A 40 -8.94 -8.43 5.98
N HIS A 41 -10.18 -8.50 6.46
CA HIS A 41 -11.36 -8.07 5.69
C HIS A 41 -11.31 -6.57 5.39
N VAL A 42 -10.93 -5.76 6.38
CA VAL A 42 -10.73 -4.32 6.22
C VAL A 42 -9.56 -4.05 5.27
N GLY A 43 -8.48 -4.82 5.38
CA GLY A 43 -7.33 -4.74 4.48
C GLY A 43 -7.70 -5.00 3.01
N LEU A 44 -8.54 -6.01 2.75
CA LEU A 44 -9.04 -6.33 1.40
C LEU A 44 -9.90 -5.20 0.81
N ALA A 45 -10.77 -4.60 1.61
CA ALA A 45 -11.58 -3.46 1.19
C ALA A 45 -10.70 -2.25 0.84
N HIS A 46 -9.67 -1.98 1.65
CA HIS A 46 -8.71 -0.92 1.36
C HIS A 46 -7.89 -1.20 0.11
N LEU A 47 -7.36 -2.41 -0.04
CA LEU A 47 -6.59 -2.80 -1.22
C LEU A 47 -7.44 -2.63 -2.49
N SER A 48 -8.67 -3.15 -2.48
CA SER A 48 -9.61 -3.00 -3.59
C SER A 48 -9.88 -1.53 -3.93
N ARG A 49 -9.99 -0.67 -2.92
CA ARG A 49 -10.19 0.77 -3.12
C ARG A 49 -8.93 1.44 -3.68
N MET A 50 -7.75 1.10 -3.18
CA MET A 50 -6.47 1.61 -3.65
C MET A 50 -6.22 1.20 -5.11
N GLU A 51 -6.54 -0.05 -5.47
CA GLU A 51 -6.41 -0.55 -6.83
C GLU A 51 -7.44 0.04 -7.80
N ARG A 52 -8.61 0.50 -7.32
CA ARG A 52 -9.59 1.21 -8.16
C ARG A 52 -9.23 2.67 -8.39
N GLN A 53 -8.47 3.30 -7.50
CA GLN A 53 -8.11 4.69 -7.68
C GLN A 53 -7.09 4.84 -8.82
N PRO A 54 -7.30 5.81 -9.74
CA PRO A 54 -6.27 6.17 -10.71
C PRO A 54 -5.03 6.62 -9.94
N ARG A 55 -3.85 6.20 -10.43
CA ARG A 55 -2.57 6.58 -9.83
C ARG A 55 -2.58 8.11 -9.67
N PRO A 56 -2.38 8.67 -8.46
CA PRO A 56 -2.23 10.11 -8.35
C PRO A 56 -1.08 10.52 -9.28
N PRO A 57 -1.23 11.63 -10.04
CA PRO A 57 -0.18 12.07 -10.94
C PRO A 57 1.11 12.16 -10.12
N ALA A 58 2.19 11.58 -10.64
CA ALA A 58 3.50 11.67 -10.02
C ALA A 58 3.77 13.15 -9.76
N VAL A 59 3.96 13.51 -8.49
CA VAL A 59 4.40 14.85 -8.12
C VAL A 59 5.80 14.97 -8.70
N GLN A 60 5.92 15.56 -9.88
CA GLN A 60 7.22 15.85 -10.46
C GLN A 60 7.89 16.83 -9.50
N PRO A 61 9.12 16.57 -9.03
CA PRO A 61 9.88 17.59 -8.34
C PRO A 61 9.94 18.79 -9.27
N LEU A 62 9.51 19.95 -8.78
CA LEU A 62 9.57 21.21 -9.51
C LEU A 62 11.03 21.42 -9.94
N GLY A 63 11.35 21.11 -11.20
CA GLY A 63 12.66 21.36 -11.77
C GLY A 63 12.92 22.85 -11.73
N GLY A 64 13.71 23.28 -10.73
CA GLY A 64 14.20 24.64 -10.62
C GLY A 64 15.13 24.94 -11.78
N SER A 65 14.57 25.44 -12.87
CA SER A 65 15.30 26.03 -13.97
C SER A 65 15.43 27.53 -13.71
N ARG A 66 16.66 28.03 -13.54
CA ARG A 66 17.27 28.97 -14.50
C ARG A 66 18.64 29.44 -14.03
N ALA A 67 19.60 29.28 -14.94
CA ALA A 67 20.81 30.07 -15.01
C ALA A 67 20.47 31.55 -15.23
N ALA A 68 21.22 32.42 -14.57
CA ALA A 68 21.49 33.80 -14.98
C ALA A 68 22.87 34.17 -14.43
#